data_AF-A0A819SJQ4-F1
#
_entry.id   AF-A0A819SJQ4-F1
#
_cell.length_a   1.000
_cell.length_b   1.000
_cell.length_c   1.000
_cell.angle_alpha   90.00
_cell.angle_beta   90.00
_cell.angle_gamma   90.00
#
_symmetry.space_group_name_H-M   'P 1'
#
loop_
_entity.id
_entity.type
_entity.pdbx_description
1 polymer ?
#
loop_
_entity_poly.entity_id
_entity_poly.type
_entity_poly.pdbx_seq_one_letter_code
_entity_poly.pdbx_strand_id
1 'polypeptide(L)'
;MISASILLSNIYASLGDDKLVQEIRENRIKEFGNKVKAAFSWTEVNGQLVGFKAHDRSHHQSDESYAELNRLSNELKEYGHEYDSSWITRPLEYGETIESVLCGHSEKLAIAFNFIQHPQPSLIQITKNLRVCGDCRMIKK
;
A
#
# COMPACT_ATOMS: atom_id res chain seq x y z
N MET A 1 -22.42 -4.01 -5.74
CA MET A 1 -22.04 -5.13 -6.64
C MET A 1 -20.52 -5.27 -6.79
N ILE A 2 -19.78 -4.22 -7.20
CA ILE A 2 -18.30 -4.25 -7.26
C ILE A 2 -17.65 -4.50 -5.88
N SER A 3 -18.14 -3.85 -4.82
CA SER A 3 -17.61 -4.03 -3.46
C SER A 3 -17.83 -5.45 -2.90
N ALA A 4 -19.00 -6.05 -3.17
CA ALA A 4 -19.33 -7.40 -2.71
C ALA A 4 -18.46 -8.46 -3.37
N SER A 5 -18.18 -8.33 -4.68
CA SER A 5 -17.26 -9.24 -5.38
C SER A 5 -15.81 -9.10 -4.93
N ILE A 6 -15.36 -7.89 -4.54
CA ILE A 6 -14.04 -7.71 -3.91
C ILE A 6 -14.00 -8.41 -2.54
N LEU A 7 -15.04 -8.24 -1.71
CA LEU A 7 -15.10 -8.90 -0.40
C LEU A 7 -15.08 -10.43 -0.55
N LEU A 8 -15.88 -10.97 -1.47
CA LEU A 8 -15.92 -12.40 -1.75
C LEU A 8 -14.56 -12.92 -2.24
N SER A 9 -13.92 -12.18 -3.14
CA SER A 9 -12.56 -12.48 -3.60
C SER A 9 -11.56 -12.51 -2.44
N ASN A 10 -11.65 -11.58 -1.48
CA ASN A 10 -10.76 -11.57 -0.32
C ASN A 10 -11.00 -12.77 0.61
N ILE A 11 -12.26 -13.20 0.78
CA ILE A 11 -12.60 -14.40 1.55
C ILE A 11 -11.96 -15.63 0.90
N TYR A 12 -12.12 -15.83 -0.41
CA TYR A 12 -11.49 -16.98 -1.10
C TYR A 12 -9.97 -16.90 -1.12
N ALA A 13 -9.38 -15.70 -1.22
CA ALA A 13 -7.94 -15.51 -1.07
C ALA A 13 -7.46 -15.95 0.32
N SER A 14 -8.19 -15.63 1.39
CA SER A 14 -7.83 -16.08 2.76
C SER A 14 -7.93 -17.60 2.95
N LEU A 15 -8.69 -18.28 2.08
CA LEU A 15 -8.82 -19.73 2.06
C LEU A 15 -7.80 -20.41 1.12
N GLY A 16 -6.99 -19.61 0.40
CA GLY A 16 -6.02 -20.12 -0.57
C GLY A 16 -6.64 -20.60 -1.90
N ASP A 17 -7.88 -20.21 -2.21
CA ASP A 17 -8.55 -20.60 -3.46
C ASP A 17 -8.30 -19.58 -4.58
N ASP A 18 -7.08 -19.61 -5.12
CA ASP A 18 -6.65 -18.70 -6.19
C ASP A 18 -7.50 -18.82 -7.46
N LYS A 19 -8.08 -20.00 -7.72
CA LYS A 19 -8.94 -20.24 -8.87
C LYS A 19 -10.23 -19.45 -8.76
N LEU A 20 -10.92 -19.52 -7.62
CA LEU A 20 -12.14 -18.73 -7.39
C LEU A 20 -11.84 -17.23 -7.32
N VAL A 21 -10.69 -16.84 -6.77
CA VAL A 21 -10.23 -15.43 -6.80
C VAL A 21 -10.15 -14.92 -8.24
N GLN A 22 -9.52 -15.66 -9.15
CA GLN A 22 -9.43 -15.30 -10.56
C GLN A 22 -10.82 -15.26 -11.23
N GLU A 23 -11.64 -16.30 -11.02
CA GLU A 23 -12.98 -16.38 -11.61
C GLU A 23 -13.87 -15.18 -11.19
N ILE A 24 -13.91 -14.86 -9.90
CA ILE A 24 -14.68 -13.71 -9.38
C ILE A 24 -14.17 -12.41 -9.99
N ARG A 25 -12.84 -12.25 -10.12
CA ARG A 25 -12.23 -11.06 -10.74
C ARG A 25 -12.59 -10.93 -12.21
N GLU A 26 -12.51 -12.01 -12.97
CA GLU A 26 -12.86 -12.03 -14.39
C GLU A 26 -14.33 -11.71 -14.62
N ASN A 27 -15.23 -12.36 -13.87
CA ASN A 27 -16.67 -12.14 -13.98
C ASN A 27 -17.03 -10.69 -13.62
N ARG A 28 -16.42 -10.14 -12.56
CA ARG A 28 -16.59 -8.73 -12.21
C ARG A 28 -16.15 -7.79 -13.34
N ILE A 29 -15.02 -8.07 -14.00
CA ILE A 29 -14.52 -7.27 -15.11
C ILE A 29 -15.43 -7.39 -16.33
N LYS A 30 -15.94 -8.59 -16.64
CA LYS A 30 -16.89 -8.82 -17.74
C LYS A 30 -18.19 -8.03 -17.53
N GLU A 31 -18.73 -8.03 -16.31
CA GLU A 31 -20.02 -7.41 -16.00
C GLU A 31 -19.92 -5.88 -15.81
N PHE A 32 -18.88 -5.40 -15.13
CA PHE A 32 -18.78 -3.99 -14.71
C PHE A 32 -17.63 -3.23 -15.35
N GLY A 33 -16.77 -3.90 -16.12
CA GLY A 33 -15.49 -3.35 -16.58
C GLY A 33 -14.47 -3.21 -15.45
N ASN A 34 -13.33 -2.61 -15.75
CA ASN A 34 -12.29 -2.34 -14.76
C ASN A 34 -12.57 -1.03 -13.97
N LYS A 35 -13.73 -0.95 -13.31
CA LYS A 35 -14.19 0.22 -12.55
C LYS A 35 -13.73 0.24 -11.08
N VAL A 36 -12.85 -0.68 -10.69
CA VAL A 36 -12.31 -0.71 -9.33
C VAL A 36 -11.41 0.51 -9.16
N LYS A 37 -11.75 1.40 -8.21
CA LYS A 37 -10.89 2.54 -7.87
C LYS A 37 -9.56 2.01 -7.36
N ALA A 38 -8.46 2.40 -8.00
CA ALA A 38 -7.13 2.11 -7.49
C ALA A 38 -6.95 2.73 -6.09
N ALA A 39 -6.30 2.02 -5.19
CA ALA A 39 -5.89 2.57 -3.92
C ALA A 39 -4.81 3.63 -4.15
N PHE A 40 -4.93 4.78 -3.50
CA PHE A 40 -3.89 5.79 -3.44
C PHE A 40 -3.96 6.56 -2.14
N SER A 41 -2.82 7.08 -1.73
CA SER A 41 -2.66 7.96 -0.59
C SER A 41 -2.18 9.33 -1.06
N TRP A 42 -2.47 10.37 -0.30
CA TRP A 42 -1.94 11.70 -0.59
C TRP A 42 -1.66 12.47 0.70
N THR A 43 -0.86 13.50 0.54
CA THR A 43 -0.43 14.40 1.60
C THR A 43 -0.28 15.81 1.05
N GLU A 44 -0.33 16.80 1.92
CA GLU A 44 -0.13 18.20 1.56
C GLU A 44 1.27 18.64 1.99
N VAL A 45 2.08 19.06 1.04
CA VAL A 45 3.43 19.60 1.29
C VAL A 45 3.53 20.95 0.61
N ASN A 46 3.89 21.98 1.37
CA ASN A 46 4.03 23.36 0.87
C ASN A 46 2.80 23.86 0.09
N GLY A 47 1.59 23.51 0.54
CA GLY A 47 0.34 23.89 -0.11
C GLY A 47 -0.02 23.09 -1.36
N GLN A 48 0.71 22.01 -1.67
CA GLN A 48 0.46 21.15 -2.82
C GLN A 48 0.08 19.73 -2.40
N LEU A 49 -0.96 19.18 -3.03
CA LEU A 49 -1.35 17.79 -2.85
C LEU A 49 -0.44 16.87 -3.67
N VAL A 50 0.27 15.98 -3.00
CA VAL A 50 1.13 14.98 -3.63
C VAL A 50 0.51 13.60 -3.42
N GLY A 51 0.19 12.92 -4.52
CA GLY A 51 -0.45 11.60 -4.52
C GLY A 51 0.54 10.46 -4.80
N PHE A 52 0.26 9.30 -4.22
CA PHE A 52 1.06 8.08 -4.31
C PHE A 52 0.18 6.87 -4.52
N LYS A 53 0.56 6.00 -5.47
CA LYS A 53 0.03 4.64 -5.60
C LYS A 53 0.94 3.64 -4.88
N ALA A 54 0.48 2.40 -4.73
CA ALA A 54 1.36 1.33 -4.27
C ALA A 54 2.47 1.12 -5.31
N HIS A 55 3.72 1.02 -4.85
CA HIS A 55 4.93 0.89 -5.66
C HIS A 55 5.11 2.02 -6.70
N ASP A 56 4.58 3.21 -6.41
CA ASP A 56 4.70 4.35 -7.32
C ASP A 56 6.17 4.76 -7.50
N ARG A 57 6.56 5.01 -8.74
CA ARG A 57 7.89 5.47 -9.16
C ARG A 57 7.79 6.65 -10.14
N SER A 58 6.60 7.23 -10.29
CA SER A 58 6.35 8.29 -11.28
C SER A 58 6.85 9.67 -10.84
N HIS A 59 7.18 9.85 -9.56
CA HIS A 59 7.72 11.10 -9.03
C HIS A 59 9.21 11.25 -9.34
N HIS A 60 9.64 12.49 -9.59
CA HIS A 60 11.05 12.82 -9.78
C HIS A 60 11.91 12.52 -8.54
N GLN A 61 11.34 12.56 -7.33
CA GLN A 61 12.00 12.21 -6.07
C GLN A 61 11.74 10.76 -5.62
N SER A 62 11.42 9.87 -6.56
CA SER A 62 11.07 8.48 -6.22
C SER A 62 12.26 7.75 -5.62
N ASP A 63 13.49 7.97 -6.10
CA ASP A 63 14.65 7.24 -5.59
C ASP A 63 14.99 7.65 -4.16
N GLU A 64 14.94 8.94 -3.85
CA GLU A 64 15.10 9.47 -2.50
C GLU A 64 13.99 8.96 -1.59
N SER A 65 12.74 8.96 -2.05
CA SER A 65 11.59 8.47 -1.28
C SER A 65 11.75 7.00 -0.89
N TYR A 66 12.31 6.17 -1.77
CA TYR A 66 12.56 4.77 -1.44
C TYR A 66 13.80 4.55 -0.59
N ALA A 67 14.83 5.40 -0.73
CA ALA A 67 15.97 5.39 0.18
C ALA A 67 15.50 5.69 1.61
N GLU A 68 14.65 6.71 1.79
CA GLU A 68 14.07 7.05 3.08
C GLU A 68 13.09 5.98 3.58
N LEU A 69 12.27 5.42 2.70
CA LEU A 69 11.39 4.28 3.04
C LEU A 69 12.19 3.08 3.55
N ASN A 70 13.31 2.75 2.91
CA ASN A 70 14.19 1.67 3.35
C ASN A 70 14.84 1.97 4.70
N ARG A 71 15.26 3.22 4.91
CA ARG A 71 15.79 3.68 6.20
C ARG A 71 14.76 3.50 7.32
N LEU A 72 13.52 3.98 7.09
CA LEU A 72 12.41 3.84 8.02
C LEU A 72 12.01 2.38 8.25
N SER A 73 12.01 1.55 7.20
CA SER A 73 11.77 0.10 7.28
C SER A 73 12.75 -0.59 8.23
N ASN A 74 14.05 -0.30 8.07
CA ASN A 74 15.09 -0.86 8.93
C ASN A 74 14.94 -0.39 10.37
N GLU A 75 14.67 0.90 10.58
CA GLU A 75 14.43 1.46 11.91
C GLU A 75 13.22 0.78 12.59
N LEU A 76 12.10 0.60 11.88
CA LEU A 76 10.93 -0.10 12.43
C LEU A 76 11.25 -1.55 12.85
N LYS A 77 12.06 -2.27 12.08
CA LYS A 77 12.50 -3.63 12.44
C LYS A 77 13.36 -3.64 13.69
N GLU A 78 14.24 -2.66 13.87
CA GLU A 78 15.04 -2.51 15.09
C GLU A 78 14.15 -2.28 16.32
N TYR A 79 13.00 -1.64 16.14
CA TYR A 79 11.95 -1.51 17.16
C TYR A 79 11.00 -2.72 17.27
N GLY A 80 11.26 -3.81 16.54
CA GLY A 80 10.50 -5.06 16.62
C GLY A 80 9.25 -5.12 15.74
N HIS A 81 9.13 -4.27 14.73
CA HIS A 81 8.05 -4.38 13.75
C HIS A 81 8.18 -5.65 12.90
N GLU A 82 7.13 -6.47 12.91
CA GLU A 82 7.00 -7.63 12.03
C GLU A 82 5.93 -7.37 10.98
N TYR A 83 6.28 -7.62 9.71
CA TYR A 83 5.38 -7.45 8.58
C TYR A 83 4.30 -8.54 8.56
N ASP A 84 3.04 -8.12 8.52
CA ASP A 84 1.91 -9.04 8.54
C ASP A 84 1.51 -9.46 7.11
N SER A 85 1.98 -10.64 6.70
CA SER A 85 1.74 -11.21 5.37
C SER A 85 0.26 -11.50 5.08
N SER A 86 -0.61 -11.54 6.09
CA SER A 86 -2.06 -11.71 5.88
C SER A 86 -2.70 -10.54 5.11
N TRP A 87 -2.01 -9.39 5.02
CA TRP A 87 -2.44 -8.24 4.23
C TRP A 87 -2.01 -8.28 2.77
N ILE A 88 -1.33 -9.34 2.34
CA ILE A 88 -0.98 -9.59 0.94
C ILE A 88 -2.08 -10.46 0.32
N THR A 89 -2.93 -9.85 -0.51
CA THR A 89 -4.13 -10.52 -1.08
C THR A 89 -3.85 -11.28 -2.38
N ARG A 90 -2.58 -11.51 -2.70
CA ARG A 90 -2.16 -12.26 -3.89
C ARG A 90 -0.91 -13.07 -3.59
N PRO A 91 -0.64 -14.14 -4.36
CA PRO A 91 0.66 -14.81 -4.32
C PRO A 91 1.80 -13.81 -4.60
N LEU A 92 2.93 -14.02 -3.93
CA LEU A 92 4.18 -13.31 -4.23
C LEU A 92 4.71 -13.76 -5.60
N GLU A 93 5.19 -12.80 -6.38
CA GLU A 93 5.87 -13.07 -7.64
C GLU A 93 7.35 -13.41 -7.39
N TYR A 94 8.01 -13.99 -8.41
CA TYR A 94 9.42 -14.35 -8.30
C TYR A 94 10.28 -13.12 -7.96
N GLY A 95 11.01 -13.20 -6.84
CA GLY A 95 11.87 -12.12 -6.35
C GLY A 95 11.19 -11.13 -5.38
N GLU A 96 9.87 -11.23 -5.17
CA GLU A 96 9.19 -10.44 -4.14
C GLU A 96 9.35 -11.09 -2.75
N THR A 97 9.54 -10.24 -1.74
CA THR A 97 9.46 -10.61 -0.33
C THR A 97 8.21 -9.97 0.30
N ILE A 98 7.77 -10.50 1.45
CA ILE A 98 6.67 -9.90 2.22
C ILE A 98 6.94 -8.42 2.48
N GLU A 99 8.18 -8.10 2.88
CA GLU A 99 8.62 -6.73 3.11
C GLU A 99 8.59 -5.90 1.82
N SER A 100 9.13 -6.39 0.70
CA SER A 100 9.21 -5.58 -0.53
C SER A 100 7.82 -5.18 -1.02
N VAL A 101 6.82 -6.05 -0.82
CA VAL A 101 5.41 -5.77 -1.14
C VAL A 101 4.80 -4.77 -0.14
N LEU A 102 4.89 -5.04 1.16
CA LEU A 102 4.22 -4.24 2.18
C LEU A 102 4.89 -2.88 2.44
N CYS A 103 6.20 -2.74 2.21
CA CYS A 103 6.90 -1.47 2.26
C CYS A 103 6.43 -0.51 1.16
N GLY A 104 6.13 -1.03 -0.02
CA GLY A 104 5.72 -0.20 -1.16
C GLY A 104 4.28 0.32 -1.09
N HIS A 105 3.55 0.13 0.01
CA HIS A 105 2.22 0.70 0.17
C HIS A 105 2.23 2.23 0.07
N SER A 106 1.18 2.79 -0.54
CA SER A 106 1.07 4.23 -0.80
C SER A 106 1.15 5.08 0.47
N GLU A 107 0.65 4.57 1.59
CA GLU A 107 0.76 5.25 2.89
C GLU A 107 2.23 5.42 3.31
N LYS A 108 3.04 4.35 3.23
CA LYS A 108 4.44 4.37 3.66
C LYS A 108 5.29 5.23 2.72
N LEU A 109 5.01 5.18 1.42
CA LEU A 109 5.62 6.10 0.44
C LEU A 109 5.31 7.57 0.75
N ALA A 110 4.05 7.88 1.07
CA ALA A 110 3.67 9.25 1.41
C ALA A 110 4.33 9.73 2.72
N ILE A 111 4.52 8.83 3.70
CA ILE A 111 5.27 9.12 4.92
C ILE A 111 6.74 9.41 4.58
N ALA A 112 7.42 8.50 3.87
CA ALA A 112 8.84 8.68 3.50
C ALA A 112 9.07 9.99 2.72
N PHE A 113 8.18 10.31 1.78
CA PHE A 113 8.22 11.59 1.07
C PHE A 113 8.12 12.79 2.02
N ASN A 114 7.23 12.75 3.02
CA ASN A 114 7.12 13.82 4.00
C ASN A 114 8.39 14.01 4.84
N PHE A 115 9.05 12.92 5.24
CA PHE A 115 10.31 13.01 5.99
C PHE A 115 11.41 13.72 5.20
N ILE A 116 11.45 13.52 3.88
CA ILE A 116 12.39 14.22 3.00
C ILE A 116 12.07 15.72 2.91
N GLN A 117 10.79 16.06 2.82
CA GLN A 117 10.33 17.45 2.67
C GLN A 117 10.37 18.24 3.98
N HIS A 118 10.29 17.55 5.12
CA HIS A 118 10.24 18.13 6.46
C HIS A 118 11.28 17.46 7.37
N PRO A 119 12.55 17.90 7.32
CA PRO A 119 13.63 17.32 8.14
C PRO A 119 13.51 17.63 9.64
N GLN A 120 12.62 18.55 10.03
CA GLN A 120 12.31 18.82 11.43
C GLN A 120 10.98 18.16 11.83
N PRO A 121 10.79 17.79 13.11
CA PRO A 121 9.54 17.18 13.57
C PRO A 121 8.34 18.06 13.23
N SER A 122 7.53 17.60 12.28
CA SER A 122 6.28 18.23 11.87
C SER A 122 5.13 17.24 11.95
N LEU A 123 3.91 17.76 12.07
CA LEU A 123 2.72 16.93 11.97
C LEU A 123 2.56 16.47 10.52
N ILE A 124 2.72 15.17 10.27
CA ILE A 124 2.49 14.56 8.97
C ILE A 124 1.04 14.08 8.89
N GLN A 125 0.29 14.58 7.90
CA GLN A 125 -1.05 14.11 7.62
C GLN A 125 -1.10 13.37 6.28
N ILE A 126 -1.49 12.10 6.34
CA ILE A 126 -1.68 11.23 5.17
C ILE A 126 -3.15 10.86 5.08
N THR A 127 -3.75 11.03 3.90
CA THR A 127 -5.12 10.61 3.62
C THR A 127 -5.12 9.49 2.59
N LYS A 128 -6.07 8.55 2.70
CA LYS A 128 -6.24 7.44 1.76
C LYS A 128 -7.68 7.40 1.25
N ASN A 129 -7.87 7.06 -0.02
CA ASN A 129 -9.21 6.97 -0.63
C ASN A 129 -9.98 5.70 -0.23
N LEU A 130 -9.27 4.71 0.28
CA LEU A 130 -9.78 3.42 0.76
C LEU A 130 -9.31 3.19 2.20
N ARG A 131 -9.75 2.09 2.81
CA ARG A 131 -9.30 1.67 4.15
C ARG A 131 -7.76 1.53 4.18
N VAL A 132 -7.15 2.01 5.26
CA VAL A 132 -5.72 1.83 5.54
C VAL A 132 -5.44 0.36 5.83
N CYS A 133 -4.37 -0.16 5.22
CA CYS A 133 -3.92 -1.53 5.44
C CYS A 133 -3.63 -1.78 6.94
N GLY A 134 -3.94 -2.98 7.46
CA GLY A 134 -3.68 -3.30 8.85
C GLY A 134 -2.19 -3.20 9.21
N ASP A 135 -1.32 -3.72 8.36
CA ASP A 135 0.15 -3.57 8.48
C ASP A 135 0.56 -2.09 8.58
N CYS A 136 0.08 -1.24 7.66
CA CYS A 136 0.36 0.20 7.70
C CYS A 136 -0.19 0.91 8.95
N ARG A 137 -1.25 0.37 9.58
CA ARG A 137 -1.85 0.93 10.80
C ARG A 137 -1.07 0.56 12.06
N MET A 138 -0.32 -0.53 12.04
CA MET A 138 0.46 -1.02 13.19
C MET A 138 1.74 -0.21 13.42
N ILE A 139 2.14 0.61 12.46
CA ILE A 139 3.20 1.60 12.64
C ILE A 139 2.65 2.72 13.54
N LYS A 140 2.79 2.52 14.84
CA LYS A 140 2.51 3.52 15.87
C LYS A 140 3.73 3.64 16.76
N LYS A 141 4.03 4.87 17.13
CA LYS A 141 5.01 5.20 18.17
C LYS A 141 4.53 4.69 19.53
#